data_AF-A0A7Z9GYV3-F1
#
_entry.id   AF-A0A7Z9GYV3-F1
#
_cell.length_a   1.000
_cell.length_b   1.000
_cell.length_c   1.000
_cell.angle_alpha   90.00
_cell.angle_beta   90.00
_cell.angle_gamma   90.00
#
_symmetry.space_group_name_H-M   'P 1'
#
loop_
_entity.id
_entity.type
_entity.pdbx_description
1 polymer ?
#
loop_
_entity_poly.entity_id
_entity_poly.type
_entity_poly.pdbx_seq_one_letter_code
_entity_poly.pdbx_strand_id
1 'polypeptide(L)'
;MRKRRYHFVVGLLATVGLLAGSVCLLLSSAGQPSFAWAQQNQVKPKGAQKKQNQNKQDGKNKTTGKPDPAEDPVYRQFGIYENTAPRAARTAPVKTSLPLEIPAASRIALVGNTLLERSRFFGHFETLLQQRFPGHNLVVR
;
A
#
# COMPACT_ATOMS: atom_id res chain seq x y z
N MET A 1 -61.43 -22.42 8.77
CA MET A 1 -60.77 -21.70 7.65
C MET A 1 -59.58 -22.51 7.13
N ARG A 2 -59.27 -22.36 5.85
CA ARG A 2 -58.79 -23.40 4.91
C ARG A 2 -57.34 -23.87 5.07
N LYS A 3 -57.15 -25.19 5.14
CA LYS A 3 -55.96 -25.94 4.65
C LYS A 3 -56.09 -26.16 3.14
N ARG A 4 -54.98 -26.12 2.37
CA ARG A 4 -54.72 -26.83 1.08
C ARG A 4 -53.29 -26.44 0.63
N ARG A 5 -52.28 -27.30 0.81
CA ARG A 5 -51.87 -28.47 0.00
C ARG A 5 -51.37 -28.08 -1.40
N TYR A 6 -50.04 -28.12 -1.52
CA TYR A 6 -49.24 -28.22 -2.74
C TYR A 6 -49.43 -29.60 -3.41
N HIS A 7 -49.07 -29.67 -4.69
CA HIS A 7 -49.10 -30.77 -5.67
C HIS A 7 -50.22 -30.68 -6.71
N PHE A 8 -49.79 -30.53 -7.97
CA PHE A 8 -50.45 -30.53 -9.29
C PHE A 8 -49.89 -29.31 -10.04
N VAL A 9 -49.14 -29.37 -11.15
CA VAL A 9 -49.12 -30.33 -12.24
C VAL A 9 -47.75 -30.33 -12.92
N VAL A 10 -47.30 -31.56 -13.19
CA VAL A 10 -46.20 -31.96 -14.06
C VAL A 10 -46.57 -31.63 -15.51
N GLY A 11 -45.65 -31.01 -16.24
CA GLY A 11 -45.41 -31.25 -17.66
C GLY A 11 -46.48 -30.80 -18.66
N LEU A 12 -46.14 -29.81 -19.49
CA LEU A 12 -46.79 -29.68 -20.79
C LEU A 12 -45.88 -28.98 -21.81
N LEU A 13 -45.43 -29.77 -22.80
CA LEU A 13 -45.16 -29.43 -24.20
C LEU A 13 -43.99 -28.45 -24.50
N ALA A 14 -42.85 -28.95 -24.97
CA ALA A 14 -42.59 -29.38 -26.36
C ALA A 14 -42.46 -28.21 -27.36
N THR A 15 -41.20 -27.92 -27.71
CA THR A 15 -40.67 -27.80 -29.08
C THR A 15 -41.58 -27.27 -30.20
N VAL A 16 -41.25 -26.12 -30.80
CA VAL A 16 -41.23 -25.78 -32.26
C VAL A 16 -40.60 -24.37 -32.32
N GLY A 17 -39.44 -24.13 -32.92
CA GLY A 17 -39.23 -23.95 -34.37
C GLY A 17 -38.87 -22.47 -34.62
N LEU A 18 -37.62 -22.17 -34.98
CA LEU A 18 -37.13 -22.01 -36.36
C LEU A 18 -37.40 -20.58 -36.91
N LEU A 19 -36.33 -19.97 -37.43
CA LEU A 19 -36.31 -18.85 -38.38
C LEU A 19 -36.62 -17.44 -37.87
N ALA A 20 -35.56 -16.75 -37.41
CA ALA A 20 -35.34 -15.37 -37.83
C ALA A 20 -33.83 -15.07 -37.84
N GLY A 21 -33.10 -15.83 -38.66
CA GLY A 21 -31.80 -15.39 -39.16
C GLY A 21 -32.04 -14.23 -40.13
N SER A 22 -32.31 -13.04 -39.59
CA SER A 22 -32.43 -11.80 -40.33
C SER A 22 -31.18 -10.99 -40.07
N VAL A 23 -30.21 -11.16 -40.97
CA VAL A 23 -29.43 -10.09 -41.59
C VAL A 23 -29.48 -8.77 -40.81
N CYS A 24 -28.63 -8.66 -39.78
CA CYS A 24 -28.27 -7.38 -39.19
C CYS A 24 -26.89 -6.98 -39.72
N LEU A 25 -26.82 -6.78 -41.03
CA LEU A 25 -25.69 -6.15 -41.69
C LEU A 25 -26.27 -4.96 -42.45
N LEU A 26 -26.22 -3.77 -41.82
CA LEU A 26 -25.97 -2.47 -42.46
C LEU A 26 -26.06 -1.36 -41.39
N LEU A 27 -24.99 -0.55 -41.37
CA LEU A 27 -24.92 0.84 -40.93
C LEU A 27 -25.31 1.16 -39.47
N SER A 28 -24.29 1.44 -38.65
CA SER A 28 -24.08 2.82 -38.20
C SER A 28 -22.76 2.98 -37.46
N SER A 29 -22.12 4.09 -37.82
CA SER A 29 -21.01 4.76 -37.17
C SER A 29 -21.14 4.82 -35.64
N ALA A 30 -20.14 4.28 -34.95
CA ALA A 30 -19.66 4.81 -33.69
C ALA A 30 -18.18 4.47 -33.59
N GLY A 31 -17.34 5.50 -33.53
CA GLY A 31 -15.90 5.35 -33.36
C GLY A 31 -15.61 4.43 -32.18
N GLN A 32 -14.72 3.47 -32.40
CA GLN A 32 -14.15 2.66 -31.32
C GLN A 32 -13.32 3.62 -30.44
N PRO A 33 -13.67 3.87 -29.16
CA PRO A 33 -12.67 4.35 -28.24
C PRO A 33 -11.74 3.17 -27.96
N SER A 34 -10.69 3.02 -28.75
CA SER A 34 -9.54 2.20 -28.40
C SER A 34 -8.76 2.88 -27.28
N PHE A 35 -9.38 3.01 -26.12
CA PHE A 35 -8.75 3.33 -24.84
C PHE A 35 -9.02 2.17 -23.89
N ALA A 36 -8.45 1.01 -24.23
CA ALA A 36 -8.27 -0.09 -23.30
C ALA A 36 -7.15 0.27 -22.31
N TRP A 37 -7.46 1.10 -21.30
CA TRP A 37 -6.64 1.27 -20.10
C TRP A 37 -7.14 0.35 -18.97
N ALA A 38 -7.39 -0.91 -19.29
CA ALA A 38 -7.43 -1.95 -18.28
C ALA A 38 -5.99 -2.13 -17.78
N GLN A 39 -5.60 -1.35 -16.78
CA GLN A 39 -4.33 -1.48 -16.08
C GLN A 39 -4.24 -2.90 -15.52
N GLN A 40 -3.44 -3.70 -16.21
CA GLN A 40 -2.86 -4.92 -15.72
C GLN A 40 -2.14 -4.59 -14.39
N ASN A 41 -2.85 -4.72 -13.27
CA ASN A 41 -2.26 -4.72 -11.93
C ASN A 41 -1.43 -6.00 -11.77
N GLN A 42 -0.30 -6.08 -12.47
CA GLN A 42 0.78 -6.99 -12.15
C GLN A 42 1.35 -6.51 -10.82
N VAL A 43 0.88 -7.09 -9.72
CA VAL A 43 1.61 -7.05 -8.46
C VAL A 43 2.92 -7.78 -8.73
N LYS A 44 3.98 -7.01 -9.02
CA LYS A 44 5.34 -7.54 -9.15
C LYS A 44 5.65 -8.30 -7.86
N PRO A 45 6.03 -9.60 -7.90
CA PRO A 45 6.43 -10.31 -6.70
C PRO A 45 7.63 -9.60 -6.09
N LYS A 46 7.46 -9.10 -4.86
CA LYS A 46 8.56 -8.60 -4.01
C LYS A 46 9.39 -9.80 -3.59
N GLY A 47 10.31 -10.23 -4.45
CA GLY A 47 11.08 -11.45 -4.23
C GLY A 47 12.31 -11.58 -5.12
N ALA A 48 12.93 -10.46 -5.48
CA ALA A 48 14.29 -10.47 -6.00
C ALA A 48 14.94 -9.14 -5.63
N GLN A 49 15.44 -9.04 -4.40
CA GLN A 49 16.45 -8.03 -4.11
C GLN A 49 17.62 -8.33 -5.04
N LYS A 50 17.77 -7.54 -6.11
CA LYS A 50 19.02 -7.53 -6.87
C LYS A 50 20.12 -7.27 -5.86
N LYS A 51 20.98 -8.25 -5.58
CA LYS A 51 22.27 -8.01 -4.92
C LYS A 51 22.90 -6.89 -5.73
N GLN A 52 23.02 -5.72 -5.13
CA GLN A 52 23.78 -4.64 -5.74
C GLN A 52 25.14 -5.24 -6.07
N ASN A 53 25.57 -5.14 -7.32
CA ASN A 53 26.85 -5.65 -7.78
C ASN A 53 27.91 -4.72 -7.18
N GLN A 54 28.20 -4.90 -5.89
CA GLN A 54 29.12 -4.06 -5.17
C GLN A 54 30.50 -4.37 -5.74
N ASN A 55 31.09 -3.37 -6.39
CA ASN A 55 32.43 -3.50 -6.94
C ASN A 55 33.37 -3.94 -5.80
N LYS A 56 33.95 -5.14 -5.91
CA LYS A 56 34.89 -5.68 -4.91
C LYS A 56 36.12 -4.78 -4.73
N GLN A 57 36.40 -3.93 -5.71
CA GLN A 57 37.50 -2.97 -5.67
C GLN A 57 37.14 -1.65 -4.96
N ASP A 58 35.86 -1.41 -4.62
CA ASP A 58 35.43 -0.22 -3.88
C ASP A 58 36.05 -0.20 -2.48
N GLY A 59 36.53 0.96 -2.05
CA GLY A 59 37.17 1.13 -0.74
C GLY A 59 36.24 0.77 0.43
N LYS A 60 34.93 0.91 0.24
CA LYS A 60 33.92 0.53 1.24
C LYS A 60 33.78 -0.98 1.46
N ASN A 61 34.17 -1.79 0.47
CA ASN A 61 34.09 -3.25 0.52
C ASN A 61 35.44 -3.93 0.75
N LYS A 62 36.51 -3.15 0.90
CA LYS A 62 37.85 -3.65 1.22
C LYS A 62 38.07 -3.60 2.72
N THR A 63 38.31 -4.75 3.33
CA THR A 63 38.81 -4.80 4.71
C THR A 63 40.24 -4.25 4.73
N THR A 64 40.48 -3.24 5.56
CA THR A 64 41.76 -2.52 5.64
C THR A 64 42.91 -3.38 6.16
N GLY A 65 42.63 -4.57 6.72
CA GLY A 65 43.62 -5.51 7.26
C GLY A 65 44.40 -5.00 8.48
N LYS A 66 44.16 -3.75 8.88
CA LYS A 66 44.70 -3.12 10.08
C LYS A 66 43.78 -3.46 11.26
N PRO A 67 44.33 -3.79 12.44
CA PRO A 67 43.52 -3.96 13.63
C PRO A 67 42.85 -2.63 14.01
N ASP A 68 41.68 -2.72 14.61
CA ASP A 68 41.00 -1.55 15.15
C ASP A 68 41.86 -0.91 16.26
N PRO A 69 41.84 0.42 16.41
CA PRO A 69 42.54 1.10 17.50
C PRO A 69 42.11 0.56 18.87
N ALA A 70 43.04 0.50 19.82
CA ALA A 70 42.73 0.10 21.18
C ALA A 70 41.71 1.06 21.81
N GLU A 71 40.57 0.52 22.24
CA GLU A 71 39.51 1.29 22.89
C GLU A 71 39.89 1.61 24.34
N ASP A 72 39.87 2.89 24.70
CA ASP A 72 40.06 3.32 26.10
C ASP A 72 38.80 2.99 26.93
N PRO A 73 38.93 2.31 28.08
CA PRO A 73 37.82 2.04 29.00
C PRO A 73 37.01 3.29 29.40
N VAL A 74 37.67 4.45 29.51
CA VAL A 74 37.03 5.71 29.95
C VAL A 74 36.06 6.24 28.91
N TYR A 75 36.33 6.07 27.61
CA TYR A 75 35.42 6.50 26.55
C TYR A 75 34.37 5.44 26.23
N ARG A 76 34.66 4.18 26.56
CA ARG A 76 33.73 3.07 26.32
C ARG A 76 32.39 3.26 27.00
N GLN A 77 32.37 3.80 28.20
CA GLN A 77 31.14 4.00 28.96
C GLN A 77 30.16 5.02 28.34
N PHE A 78 30.63 5.91 27.46
CA PHE A 78 29.81 6.97 26.85
C PHE A 78 29.34 6.64 25.43
N GLY A 79 29.83 5.53 24.85
CA GLY A 79 29.49 5.14 23.48
C GLY A 79 28.07 4.59 23.35
N ILE A 80 27.37 4.98 22.29
CA ILE A 80 26.15 4.31 21.83
C ILE A 80 26.59 3.22 20.84
N TYR A 81 26.72 1.98 21.32
CA TYR A 81 27.13 0.85 20.50
C TYR A 81 25.94 0.19 19.83
N GLU A 82 26.14 -0.37 18.64
CA GLU A 82 25.09 -1.10 17.92
C GLU A 82 24.42 -2.18 18.80
N ASN A 83 25.21 -2.89 19.60
CA ASN A 83 24.74 -3.98 20.46
C ASN A 83 23.97 -3.49 21.70
N THR A 84 24.24 -2.26 22.17
CA THR A 84 23.65 -1.71 23.40
C THR A 84 22.62 -0.61 23.13
N ALA A 85 22.53 -0.12 21.90
CA ALA A 85 21.65 0.96 21.52
C ALA A 85 20.17 0.56 21.66
N PRO A 86 19.34 1.35 22.37
CA PRO A 86 17.92 1.07 22.47
C PRO A 86 17.26 1.26 21.10
N ARG A 87 16.80 0.15 20.50
CA ARG A 87 16.03 0.19 19.25
C ARG A 87 14.54 0.22 19.55
N ALA A 88 13.78 0.96 18.76
CA ALA A 88 12.32 0.92 18.83
C ALA A 88 11.82 -0.51 18.60
N ALA A 89 10.83 -0.92 19.40
CA ALA A 89 10.19 -2.22 19.25
C ALA A 89 9.54 -2.33 17.86
N ARG A 90 9.69 -3.49 17.22
CA ARG A 90 9.00 -3.78 15.97
C ARG A 90 7.52 -4.01 16.28
N THR A 91 6.65 -3.34 15.53
CA THR A 91 5.19 -3.49 15.61
C THR A 91 4.66 -4.26 14.41
N ALA A 92 3.60 -5.03 14.62
CA ALA A 92 2.89 -5.70 13.53
C ALA A 92 2.10 -4.67 12.69
N PRO A 93 2.05 -4.82 11.36
CA PRO A 93 1.24 -3.94 10.51
C PRO A 93 -0.24 -4.09 10.85
N VAL A 94 -0.95 -2.97 10.99
CA VAL A 94 -2.40 -2.93 11.23
C VAL A 94 -3.10 -2.65 9.90
N LYS A 95 -4.16 -3.41 9.60
CA LYS A 95 -4.99 -3.17 8.42
C LYS A 95 -5.81 -1.90 8.62
N THR A 96 -5.64 -0.93 7.73
CA THR A 96 -6.39 0.33 7.75
C THR A 96 -7.48 0.34 6.68
N SER A 97 -8.54 1.13 6.92
CA SER A 97 -9.61 1.41 5.95
C SER A 97 -9.70 2.92 5.71
N LEU A 98 -10.32 3.31 4.60
CA LEU A 98 -10.69 4.70 4.36
C LEU A 98 -12.18 4.90 4.69
N PRO A 99 -12.57 6.04 5.29
CA PRO A 99 -11.69 7.08 5.83
C PRO A 99 -10.85 6.58 7.02
N LEU A 100 -9.64 7.11 7.15
CA LEU A 100 -8.70 6.68 8.20
C LEU A 100 -9.12 7.28 9.54
N GLU A 101 -9.42 6.42 10.51
CA GLU A 101 -9.69 6.82 11.89
C GLU A 101 -8.37 7.13 12.61
N ILE A 102 -8.26 8.35 13.15
CA ILE A 102 -7.05 8.81 13.85
C ILE A 102 -7.39 8.95 15.35
N PRO A 103 -6.83 8.11 16.23
CA PRO A 103 -7.03 8.21 17.66
C PRO A 103 -6.48 9.53 18.24
N ALA A 104 -7.01 9.96 19.38
CA ALA A 104 -6.43 11.06 20.14
C ALA A 104 -4.98 10.74 20.58
N ALA A 105 -4.19 11.79 20.79
CA ALA A 105 -2.76 11.78 21.11
C ALA A 105 -1.88 11.00 20.11
N SER A 106 -2.35 10.82 18.88
CA SER A 106 -1.58 10.11 17.86
C SER A 106 -0.34 10.88 17.44
N ARG A 107 0.75 10.14 17.24
CA ARG A 107 2.01 10.62 16.66
C ARG A 107 2.06 10.22 15.19
N ILE A 108 2.02 11.20 14.31
CA ILE A 108 1.91 11.01 12.87
C ILE A 108 3.23 11.43 12.22
N ALA A 109 3.81 10.53 11.44
CA ALA A 109 4.99 10.82 10.63
C ALA A 109 4.59 10.82 9.14
N LEU A 110 4.98 11.87 8.44
CA LEU A 110 4.74 12.00 7.01
C LEU A 110 5.95 11.45 6.24
N VAL A 111 5.74 10.38 5.49
CA VAL A 111 6.80 9.73 4.70
C VAL A 111 6.41 9.78 3.24
N GLY A 112 7.27 10.39 2.42
CA GLY A 112 6.99 10.59 1.01
C GLY A 112 8.24 11.02 0.24
N ASN A 113 8.00 11.66 -0.90
CA ASN A 113 9.05 12.22 -1.73
C ASN A 113 9.47 13.62 -1.23
N THR A 114 10.37 14.26 -1.98
CA THR A 114 10.87 15.61 -1.69
C THR A 114 9.75 16.66 -1.62
N LEU A 115 8.64 16.48 -2.35
CA LEU A 115 7.51 17.40 -2.31
C LEU A 115 6.83 17.36 -0.94
N LEU A 116 6.60 16.15 -0.39
CA LEU A 116 6.00 16.02 0.94
C LEU A 116 6.93 16.57 2.01
N GLU A 117 8.23 16.30 1.91
CA GLU A 117 9.23 16.84 2.85
C GLU A 117 9.26 18.38 2.82
N ARG A 118 9.19 18.97 1.62
CA ARG A 118 9.14 20.44 1.47
C ARG A 118 7.84 21.04 2.00
N SER A 119 6.74 20.30 1.97
CA SER A 119 5.46 20.81 2.49
C SER A 119 5.49 21.09 3.99
N ARG A 120 6.34 20.38 4.75
CA ARG A 120 6.54 20.57 6.20
C ARG A 120 7.05 21.98 6.56
N PHE A 121 7.74 22.67 5.65
CA PHE A 121 8.20 24.05 5.90
C PHE A 121 7.04 25.05 6.04
N PHE A 122 5.89 24.76 5.45
CA PHE A 122 4.73 25.66 5.45
C PHE A 122 3.65 25.26 6.45
N GLY A 123 3.65 24.01 6.92
CA GLY A 123 2.72 23.55 7.97
C GLY A 123 1.23 23.52 7.55
N HIS A 124 0.93 23.64 6.26
CA HIS A 124 -0.45 23.74 5.78
C HIS A 124 -1.26 22.47 6.08
N PHE A 125 -0.67 21.31 5.79
CA PHE A 125 -1.34 20.03 6.01
C PHE A 125 -1.55 19.75 7.51
N GLU A 126 -0.55 20.06 8.32
CA GLU A 126 -0.58 19.94 9.78
C GLU A 126 -1.68 20.82 10.36
N THR A 127 -1.81 22.06 9.87
CA THR A 127 -2.88 22.98 10.30
C THR A 127 -4.26 22.43 9.96
N LEU A 128 -4.46 21.90 8.75
CA LEU A 128 -5.73 21.28 8.35
C LEU A 128 -6.06 20.05 9.21
N LEU A 129 -5.05 19.26 9.55
CA LEU A 129 -5.20 18.08 10.41
C LEU A 129 -5.66 18.49 11.82
N GLN A 130 -5.05 19.52 12.41
CA GLN A 130 -5.44 20.04 13.72
C GLN A 130 -6.84 20.68 13.69
N GLN A 131 -7.18 21.40 12.61
CA GLN A 131 -8.52 21.96 12.42
C GLN A 131 -9.60 20.89 12.29
N ARG A 132 -9.28 19.77 11.63
CA ARG A 132 -10.21 18.64 11.50
C ARG A 132 -10.41 17.91 12.82
N PHE A 133 -9.37 17.83 13.66
CA PHE A 133 -9.37 17.08 14.92
C PHE A 133 -8.93 17.94 16.12
N PRO A 134 -9.66 19.02 16.46
CA PRO A 134 -9.20 20.01 17.43
C PRO A 134 -9.02 19.45 18.86
N GLY A 135 -9.77 18.41 19.24
CA GLY A 135 -9.66 17.75 20.54
C GLY A 135 -8.68 16.59 20.61
N HIS A 136 -8.02 16.23 19.50
CA HIS A 136 -7.21 15.02 19.44
C HIS A 136 -5.76 15.23 19.90
N ASN A 137 -5.29 16.46 20.16
CA ASN A 137 -3.91 16.71 20.62
C ASN A 137 -2.86 15.97 19.77
N LEU A 138 -2.97 16.09 18.43
CA LEU A 138 -2.13 15.35 17.50
C LEU A 138 -0.70 15.90 17.49
N VAL A 139 0.28 15.00 17.35
CA VAL A 139 1.70 15.39 17.21
C VAL A 139 2.18 14.95 15.83
N VAL A 140 2.48 15.91 14.94
CA VAL A 140 3.00 15.65 13.60
C VAL A 140 4.51 15.87 13.58
N ARG A 141 5.26 14.93 12.99
CA ARG A 141 6.73 14.95 12.93
C ARG A 141 7.27 14.56 11.56
#